data_AF-A0AA87YZE2-F1
#
_entry.id   AF-A0AA87YZE2-F1
#
_cell.length_a   1.000
_cell.length_b   1.000
_cell.length_c   1.000
_cell.angle_alpha   90.00
_cell.angle_beta   90.00
_cell.angle_gamma   90.00
#
_symmetry.space_group_name_H-M   'P 1'
#
loop_
_entity.id
_entity.type
_entity.pdbx_description
1 polymer ?
#
loop_
_entity_poly.entity_id
_entity_poly.type
_entity_poly.pdbx_seq_one_letter_code
_entity_poly.pdbx_strand_id
1 'polypeptide(L)'
;MMGGQTTEQGDCSRFKGNPPHCCKKDPTIVDLLPGTPYNQQVENCCKGGVLSSWFHDPSNAVSSFQLSVGAAGTTNRTVKLPRNFTLEAPGPAYICGPAKIVRPTKFITQDKRRVTQALSKY
;
A
#
# COMPACT_ATOMS: atom_id res chain seq x y z
N MET A 1 7.52 1.80 -1.82
CA MET A 1 6.38 0.89 -1.56
C MET A 1 6.93 -0.32 -0.83
N MET A 2 6.13 -0.94 0.02
CA MET A 2 6.52 -2.15 0.78
C MET A 2 5.33 -3.11 0.81
N GLY A 3 5.56 -4.41 0.74
CA GLY A 3 4.52 -5.44 0.68
C GLY A 3 3.79 -5.57 -0.65
N GLY A 4 3.77 -4.52 -1.47
CA GLY A 4 3.17 -4.52 -2.81
C GLY A 4 3.94 -3.59 -3.76
N GLN A 5 3.73 -3.78 -5.06
CA GLN A 5 4.34 -2.98 -6.12
C GLN A 5 3.31 -2.64 -7.19
N THR A 6 3.50 -1.53 -7.91
CA THR A 6 2.69 -1.28 -9.10
C THR A 6 3.14 -2.16 -10.26
N THR A 7 2.20 -2.56 -11.12
CA THR A 7 2.49 -3.34 -12.34
C THR A 7 3.21 -2.50 -13.40
N GLU A 8 2.95 -1.20 -13.42
CA GLU A 8 3.54 -0.25 -14.36
C GLU A 8 4.07 0.99 -13.65
N GLN A 9 5.12 1.60 -14.22
CA GLN A 9 5.66 2.87 -13.76
C GLN A 9 4.93 4.07 -14.38
N GLY A 10 4.61 4.02 -15.68
CA GLY A 10 4.07 5.15 -16.43
C GLY A 10 5.11 6.23 -16.76
N ASP A 11 4.64 7.39 -17.25
CA ASP A 11 5.52 8.51 -17.61
C ASP A 11 5.95 9.32 -16.37
N CYS A 12 7.18 9.09 -15.94
CA CYS A 12 7.82 9.80 -14.83
C CYS A 12 8.76 10.93 -15.27
N SER A 13 8.76 11.34 -16.54
CA SER A 13 9.67 12.36 -17.10
C SER A 13 9.67 13.69 -16.34
N ARG A 14 8.58 14.01 -15.64
CA ARG A 14 8.45 15.19 -14.78
C ARG A 14 9.39 15.18 -13.57
N PHE A 15 9.78 14.02 -13.07
CA PHE A 15 10.62 13.89 -11.88
C PHE A 15 12.10 13.78 -12.29
N LYS A 16 12.90 14.81 -11.97
CA LYS A 16 14.35 14.81 -12.20
C LYS A 16 15.06 14.20 -10.97
N GLY A 17 15.90 13.19 -11.17
CA GLY A 17 16.61 12.50 -10.08
C GLY A 17 16.04 11.11 -9.82
N ASN A 18 15.70 10.79 -8.56
CA ASN A 18 15.08 9.51 -8.19
C ASN A 18 13.58 9.53 -8.54
N PRO A 19 13.16 8.91 -9.67
CA PRO A 19 11.75 8.88 -10.02
C PRO A 19 10.99 8.03 -8.99
N PRO A 20 9.71 8.36 -8.72
CA PRO A 20 8.88 7.51 -7.89
C PRO A 20 8.63 6.17 -8.59
N HIS A 21 8.22 5.17 -7.80
CA HIS A 21 7.91 3.82 -8.29
C HIS A 21 6.82 3.81 -9.37
N CYS A 22 5.86 4.75 -9.31
CA CYS A 22 4.81 4.92 -10.29
C CYS A 22 4.40 6.39 -10.41
N CYS A 23 4.12 6.85 -11.63
CA CYS A 23 3.62 8.18 -11.96
C CYS A 23 2.23 8.17 -12.60
N LYS A 24 1.64 6.99 -12.83
CA LYS A 24 0.24 6.88 -13.27
C LYS A 24 -0.69 7.45 -12.21
N LYS A 25 -1.78 8.07 -12.66
CA LYS A 25 -2.82 8.62 -11.77
C LYS A 25 -3.75 7.53 -11.21
N ASP A 26 -3.77 6.39 -11.88
CA ASP A 26 -4.58 5.20 -11.65
C ASP A 26 -3.68 3.94 -11.59
N PRO A 27 -2.80 3.84 -10.57
CA PRO A 27 -1.91 2.70 -10.47
C PRO A 27 -2.66 1.41 -10.15
N THR A 28 -2.29 0.33 -10.84
CA THR A 28 -2.62 -1.04 -10.45
C THR A 28 -1.50 -1.59 -9.57
N ILE A 29 -1.85 -2.07 -8.39
CA ILE A 29 -0.95 -2.59 -7.37
C ILE A 29 -1.13 -4.10 -7.29
N VAL A 30 -0.03 -4.84 -7.25
CA VAL A 30 0.02 -6.26 -6.95
C VAL A 30 0.69 -6.48 -5.59
N ASP A 31 0.17 -7.43 -4.82
CA ASP A 31 0.82 -7.91 -3.60
C ASP A 31 2.06 -8.74 -3.99
N LEU A 32 3.14 -8.60 -3.21
CA LEU A 32 4.38 -9.30 -3.51
C LEU A 32 4.24 -10.80 -3.26
N LEU A 33 5.13 -11.60 -3.85
CA LEU A 33 5.09 -13.07 -3.69
C LEU A 33 5.65 -13.51 -2.33
N PRO A 34 5.25 -14.69 -1.83
CA PRO A 34 5.91 -15.32 -0.69
C PRO A 34 7.42 -15.48 -0.96
N GLY A 35 8.26 -15.16 0.03
CA GLY A 35 9.72 -15.16 -0.12
C GLY A 35 10.34 -13.81 -0.49
N THR A 36 9.53 -12.75 -0.55
CA THR A 36 10.01 -11.37 -0.68
C THR A 36 11.08 -11.04 0.38
N PRO A 37 12.17 -10.32 0.05
CA PRO A 37 13.20 -9.95 1.02
C PRO A 37 12.65 -9.17 2.23
N TYR A 38 13.19 -9.40 3.43
CA TYR A 38 12.68 -8.82 4.68
C TYR A 38 12.59 -7.28 4.66
N ASN A 39 13.52 -6.62 3.97
CA ASN A 39 13.55 -5.16 3.80
C ASN A 39 12.46 -4.62 2.86
N GLN A 40 11.64 -5.46 2.26
CA GLN A 40 10.51 -5.10 1.41
C GLN A 40 9.17 -5.63 1.95
N GLN A 41 9.20 -6.36 3.06
CA GLN A 41 8.01 -6.90 3.69
C GLN A 41 7.32 -5.84 4.57
N VAL A 42 6.03 -6.01 4.81
CA VAL A 42 5.28 -5.39 5.91
C VAL A 42 4.50 -6.48 6.64
N GLU A 43 3.92 -6.15 7.79
CA GLU A 43 3.09 -7.10 8.54
C GLU A 43 1.94 -7.63 7.68
N ASN A 44 1.72 -8.94 7.68
CA ASN A 44 0.70 -9.61 6.88
C ASN A 44 0.79 -9.35 5.36
N CYS A 45 1.94 -8.99 4.80
CA CYS A 45 2.08 -8.82 3.34
C CYS A 45 2.37 -10.13 2.60
N CYS A 46 2.50 -9.98 1.29
CA CYS A 46 3.34 -10.82 0.46
C CYS A 46 2.77 -12.22 0.23
N LYS A 47 1.46 -12.28 0.00
CA LYS A 47 0.71 -13.52 -0.26
C LYS A 47 0.42 -13.70 -1.75
N GLY A 48 1.03 -12.87 -2.58
CA GLY A 48 0.79 -12.84 -4.02
C GLY A 48 -0.66 -12.54 -4.37
N GLY A 49 -1.40 -11.84 -3.50
CA GLY A 49 -2.81 -11.50 -3.69
C GLY A 49 -3.78 -12.65 -3.42
N VAL A 50 -3.29 -13.82 -2.99
CA VAL A 50 -4.13 -14.97 -2.63
C VAL A 50 -4.53 -14.86 -1.16
N LEU A 51 -5.82 -14.66 -0.90
CA LEU A 51 -6.38 -14.61 0.44
C LEU A 51 -7.27 -15.83 0.70
N SER A 52 -7.10 -16.47 1.86
CA SER A 52 -7.99 -17.51 2.35
C SER A 52 -9.26 -16.92 2.97
N SER A 53 -10.28 -17.75 3.15
CA SER A 53 -11.40 -17.33 4.00
C SER A 53 -10.92 -17.21 5.45
N TRP A 54 -11.44 -16.21 6.18
CA TRP A 54 -11.15 -16.02 7.60
C TRP A 54 -11.49 -17.25 8.44
N PHE A 55 -12.51 -18.03 8.02
CA PHE A 55 -12.92 -19.23 8.74
C PHE A 55 -11.99 -20.42 8.51
N HIS A 56 -11.44 -20.56 7.29
CA HIS A 56 -10.55 -21.68 6.97
C HIS A 56 -9.12 -21.45 7.47
N ASP A 57 -8.58 -20.25 7.24
CA ASP A 57 -7.24 -19.90 7.66
C ASP A 57 -7.18 -18.40 7.98
N PRO A 58 -7.34 -18.03 9.27
CA PRO A 58 -7.28 -16.64 9.71
C PRO A 58 -5.93 -15.98 9.41
N SER A 59 -4.85 -16.77 9.40
CA SER A 59 -3.49 -16.24 9.19
C SER A 59 -3.28 -15.79 7.75
N ASN A 60 -3.96 -16.41 6.79
CA ASN A 60 -3.89 -16.09 5.37
C ASN A 60 -5.05 -15.19 4.87
N ALA A 61 -5.99 -14.82 5.72
CA ALA A 61 -7.21 -14.10 5.33
C ALA A 61 -7.01 -12.59 5.10
N VAL A 62 -5.87 -12.02 5.49
CA VAL A 62 -5.58 -10.59 5.35
C VAL A 62 -4.24 -10.39 4.66
N SER A 63 -4.19 -9.51 3.66
CA SER A 63 -2.94 -8.98 3.12
C SER A 63 -2.81 -7.48 3.38
N SER A 64 -1.59 -6.99 3.57
CA SER A 64 -1.32 -5.57 3.74
C SER A 64 -0.09 -5.10 2.95
N PHE A 65 -0.14 -3.86 2.49
CA PHE A 65 0.96 -3.19 1.80
C PHE A 65 0.99 -1.71 2.17
N GLN A 66 2.15 -1.08 2.05
CA GLN A 66 2.33 0.35 2.26
C GLN A 66 2.52 1.08 0.93
N LEU A 67 1.58 1.98 0.67
CA LEU A 67 1.60 2.91 -0.44
C LEU A 67 2.12 4.27 0.03
N SER A 68 3.16 4.78 -0.65
CA SER A 68 3.64 6.15 -0.46
C SER A 68 3.22 6.99 -1.66
N VAL A 69 2.34 7.97 -1.44
CA VAL A 69 1.83 8.83 -2.51
C VAL A 69 2.63 10.13 -2.55
N GLY A 70 3.34 10.36 -3.66
CA GLY A 70 4.06 11.61 -3.91
C GLY A 70 3.13 12.79 -4.14
N ALA A 71 3.59 14.01 -3.81
CA ALA A 71 2.85 15.26 -4.00
C ALA A 71 1.44 15.29 -3.36
N ALA A 72 1.19 14.43 -2.37
CA ALA A 72 -0.07 14.38 -1.64
C ALA A 72 -0.24 15.57 -0.68
N GLY A 73 0.81 16.34 -0.38
CA GLY A 73 0.83 17.40 0.63
C GLY A 73 1.54 16.93 1.90
N THR A 74 2.19 17.86 2.61
CA THR A 74 3.06 17.56 3.76
C THR A 74 2.42 17.89 5.11
N THR A 75 1.22 18.47 5.12
CA THR A 75 0.53 18.86 6.33
C THR A 75 -0.85 18.21 6.42
N ASN A 76 -1.33 18.01 7.65
CA ASN A 76 -2.67 17.45 7.91
C ASN A 76 -3.77 18.22 7.15
N ARG A 77 -3.59 19.52 6.85
CA ARG A 77 -4.58 20.32 6.11
C ARG A 77 -4.53 20.14 4.60
N THR A 78 -3.35 19.85 4.05
CA THR A 78 -3.10 19.83 2.60
C THR A 78 -3.06 18.43 2.01
N VAL A 79 -3.11 17.38 2.85
CA VAL A 79 -3.06 16.00 2.39
C VAL A 79 -4.25 15.68 1.47
N LYS A 80 -3.96 15.19 0.27
CA LYS A 80 -4.92 14.75 -0.74
C LYS A 80 -4.98 13.23 -0.72
N LEU A 81 -6.18 12.69 -0.57
CA LEU A 81 -6.41 11.26 -0.58
C LEU A 81 -6.24 10.68 -1.99
N PRO A 82 -5.67 9.47 -2.13
CA PRO A 82 -5.71 8.75 -3.40
C PRO A 82 -7.16 8.41 -3.74
N ARG A 83 -7.54 8.62 -5.00
CA ARG A 83 -8.91 8.40 -5.48
C ARG A 83 -9.06 7.09 -6.24
N ASN A 84 -8.13 6.83 -7.16
CA ASN A 84 -8.20 5.71 -8.09
C ASN A 84 -6.94 4.87 -7.93
N PHE A 85 -7.08 3.68 -7.35
CA PHE A 85 -6.04 2.66 -7.31
C PHE A 85 -6.72 1.30 -7.22
N THR A 86 -6.11 0.31 -7.86
CA THR A 86 -6.66 -1.03 -7.97
C THR A 86 -5.69 -2.00 -7.31
N LEU A 87 -6.21 -3.00 -6.60
CA LEU A 87 -5.44 -4.14 -6.13
C LEU A 87 -5.73 -5.33 -7.05
N GLU A 88 -4.73 -5.71 -7.82
CA GLU A 88 -4.80 -6.90 -8.65
C GLU A 88 -4.36 -8.11 -7.82
N ALA A 89 -5.19 -9.14 -7.84
CA ALA A 89 -5.00 -10.41 -7.17
C ALA A 89 -5.18 -11.53 -8.21
N PRO A 90 -4.54 -12.71 -8.03
CA PRO A 90 -4.76 -13.87 -8.88
C PRO A 90 -6.25 -14.23 -8.90
N GLY A 91 -6.91 -14.00 -10.04
CA GLY A 91 -8.35 -14.12 -10.19
C GLY A 91 -9.05 -12.76 -10.36
N PRO A 92 -10.25 -12.54 -9.79
CA PRO A 92 -10.95 -11.28 -9.96
C PRO A 92 -10.20 -10.14 -9.28
N ALA A 93 -9.90 -9.08 -10.04
CA ALA A 93 -9.26 -7.88 -9.50
C ALA A 93 -10.16 -7.20 -8.45
N TYR A 94 -9.56 -6.74 -7.35
CA TYR A 94 -10.25 -5.99 -6.32
C TYR A 94 -10.12 -4.48 -6.58
N ILE A 95 -11.26 -3.83 -6.78
CA ILE A 95 -11.28 -2.36 -6.83
C ILE A 95 -11.31 -1.85 -5.39
N CYS A 96 -10.31 -1.04 -5.02
CA CYS A 96 -10.30 -0.42 -3.72
C CYS A 96 -11.45 0.59 -3.61
N GLY A 97 -12.16 0.56 -2.49
CA GLY A 97 -13.16 1.57 -2.17
C GLY A 97 -12.52 2.96 -2.01
N PRO A 98 -13.34 4.03 -1.96
CA PRO A 98 -12.83 5.38 -1.78
C PRO A 98 -12.04 5.48 -0.46
N ALA A 99 -10.84 6.08 -0.54
CA ALA A 99 -10.03 6.36 0.64
C ALA A 99 -10.80 7.29 1.60
N LYS A 100 -10.82 6.93 2.88
CA LYS A 100 -11.51 7.68 3.93
C LYS A 100 -10.51 8.29 4.89
N ILE A 101 -10.83 9.51 5.34
CA ILE A 101 -10.12 10.13 6.45
C ILE A 101 -10.60 9.45 7.73
N VAL A 102 -9.69 8.78 8.41
CA VAL A 102 -9.96 8.07 9.67
C VAL A 102 -9.20 8.73 10.82
N ARG A 103 -9.58 8.42 12.06
CA ARG A 103 -8.78 8.83 13.22
C ARG A 103 -7.36 8.26 13.06
N PRO A 104 -6.31 9.04 13.37
CA PRO A 104 -4.93 8.57 13.41
C PRO A 104 -4.83 7.22 14.11
N THR A 105 -4.36 6.21 13.37
CA THR A 105 -4.09 4.89 13.91
C THR A 105 -2.64 4.82 14.37
N LYS A 106 -2.40 4.02 15.40
CA LYS A 106 -1.05 3.65 15.85
C LYS A 106 -0.79 2.23 15.37
N PHE A 107 0.36 2.01 14.75
CA PHE A 107 0.80 0.67 14.33
C PHE A 107 2.22 0.42 14.83
N ILE A 108 2.47 -0.82 15.25
CA ILE A 108 3.77 -1.26 15.75
C ILE A 108 4.69 -1.45 14.55
N THR A 109 5.91 -0.94 14.63
CA THR A 109 6.91 -1.13 13.56
C THR A 109 7.40 -2.58 13.54
N GLN A 110 7.99 -3.01 12.43
CA GLN A 110 8.46 -4.39 12.27
C GLN A 110 9.43 -4.86 13.35
N ASP A 111 10.20 -3.94 13.95
CA ASP A 111 11.11 -4.22 15.07
C ASP A 111 10.41 -4.52 16.41
N LYS A 112 9.06 -4.42 16.46
CA LYS A 112 8.20 -4.62 17.63
C LYS A 112 8.50 -3.70 18.82
N ARG A 113 9.36 -2.68 18.64
CA ARG A 113 9.83 -1.80 19.73
C ARG A 113 9.32 -0.37 19.58
N ARG A 114 8.99 0.06 18.36
CA ARG A 114 8.52 1.42 18.11
C ARG A 114 7.07 1.40 17.65
N VAL A 115 6.41 2.52 17.86
CA VAL A 115 5.03 2.74 17.42
C VAL A 115 5.04 3.96 16.53
N THR A 116 4.50 3.80 15.33
CA THR A 116 4.33 4.91 14.37
C THR A 116 2.86 5.30 14.34
N GLN A 117 2.59 6.61 14.27
CA GLN A 117 1.25 7.15 14.14
C GLN A 117 1.00 7.58 12.70
N ALA A 118 -0.09 7.11 12.11
CA ALA A 118 -0.56 7.60 10.81
C ALA A 118 -1.10 9.02 10.98
N LEU A 119 -0.56 9.98 10.21
CA LEU A 119 -1.06 11.35 10.17
C LEU A 119 -2.42 11.40 9.46
N SER A 120 -3.35 12.20 9.98
CA SER A 120 -4.68 12.39 9.40
C SER A 120 -5.13 13.83 9.52
N LYS A 121 -5.95 14.27 8.56
CA LYS A 121 -6.66 15.55 8.61
C LYS A 121 -7.84 15.40 9.58
N TYR A 122 -7.97 16.29 10.55
CA TYR A 122 -9.24 16.46 11.25
C TYR A 122 -9.99 17.61 10.58
#